data_AF-A0A534MA64-F1
#
_entry.id   AF-A0A534MA64-F1
#
_cell.length_a   1.000
_cell.length_b   1.000
_cell.length_c   1.000
_cell.angle_alpha   90.00
_cell.angle_beta   90.00
_cell.angle_gamma   90.00
#
_symmetry.space_group_name_H-M   'P 1'
#
loop_
_entity.id
_entity.type
_entity.pdbx_description
1 polymer ?
#
loop_
_entity_poly.entity_id
_entity_poly.type
_entity_poly.pdbx_seq_one_letter_code
_entity_poly.pdbx_strand_id
1 'polypeptide(L)'
;GTAEADIIRLKGEAQAYAIKATGLAEAEAMRAKAEAWGQYGRAAVTQLIVEKLPEIVANAAKSLETTQKLIIMGERGPSQLVGSVVDIAATAPALVKALTGMDLSELAGKLKDIAK
;
A
#
# COMPACT_ATOMS: atom_id res chain seq x y z
N GLY A 1 34.58 -23.18 44.94
CA GLY A 1 33.85 -24.14 44.09
C GLY A 1 32.36 -23.97 44.15
N THR A 2 31.74 -24.03 45.35
CA THR A 2 30.27 -23.97 45.52
C THR A 2 29.68 -22.57 45.30
N ALA A 3 30.38 -21.51 45.71
CA ALA A 3 29.89 -20.13 45.57
C ALA A 3 29.65 -19.68 44.12
N GLU A 4 30.48 -20.13 43.17
CA GLU A 4 30.30 -19.79 41.75
C GLU A 4 29.11 -20.52 41.11
N ALA A 5 28.89 -21.78 41.47
CA ALA A 5 27.75 -22.54 41.00
C ALA A 5 26.42 -21.94 41.49
N ASP A 6 26.36 -21.49 42.74
CA ASP A 6 25.16 -20.82 43.29
C ASP A 6 24.89 -19.47 42.62
N ILE A 7 25.93 -18.67 42.32
CA ILE A 7 25.78 -17.41 41.61
C ILE A 7 25.24 -17.63 40.19
N ILE A 8 25.76 -18.63 39.47
CA ILE A 8 25.30 -18.97 38.12
C ILE A 8 23.84 -19.46 38.15
N ARG A 9 23.49 -20.31 39.13
CA ARG A 9 22.12 -20.80 39.32
C ARG A 9 21.15 -19.65 39.60
N LEU A 10 21.47 -18.75 40.53
CA LEU A 10 20.63 -17.59 40.85
C LEU A 10 20.45 -16.66 39.64
N LYS A 11 21.52 -16.42 38.87
CA LYS A 11 21.44 -15.60 37.65
C LYS A 11 20.59 -16.28 36.57
N GLY A 12 20.73 -17.58 36.39
CA GLY A 12 19.91 -18.36 35.45
C GLY A 12 18.43 -18.36 35.81
N GLU A 13 18.12 -18.53 37.10
CA GLU A 13 16.74 -18.46 37.62
C GLU A 13 16.14 -17.06 37.42
N ALA A 14 16.91 -16.00 37.71
CA ALA A 14 16.47 -14.62 37.51
C ALA A 14 16.22 -14.29 36.02
N GLN A 15 17.10 -14.76 35.12
CA GLN A 15 16.92 -14.58 33.67
C GLN A 15 15.72 -15.37 33.14
N ALA A 16 15.54 -16.61 33.57
CA ALA A 16 14.39 -17.42 33.19
C ALA A 16 13.08 -16.77 33.66
N TYR A 17 13.06 -16.23 34.88
CA TYR A 17 11.90 -15.50 35.40
C TYR A 17 11.62 -14.23 34.60
N ALA A 18 12.65 -13.45 34.26
CA ALA A 18 12.51 -12.25 33.44
C ALA A 18 11.94 -12.57 32.05
N ILE A 19 12.50 -13.57 31.36
CA ILE A 19 12.03 -14.01 30.02
C ILE A 19 10.60 -14.52 30.07
N LYS A 20 10.25 -15.29 31.11
CA LYS A 20 8.89 -15.79 31.31
C LYS A 20 7.91 -14.64 31.55
N ALA A 21 8.28 -13.67 32.38
CA ALA A 21 7.46 -12.51 32.68
C ALA A 21 7.25 -11.62 31.44
N THR A 22 8.30 -11.38 30.66
CA THR A 22 8.18 -10.63 29.39
C THR A 22 7.36 -11.38 28.37
N GLY A 23 7.55 -12.69 28.22
CA GLY A 23 6.76 -13.51 27.28
C GLY A 23 5.28 -13.57 27.64
N LEU A 24 4.93 -13.61 28.93
CA LEU A 24 3.55 -13.51 29.41
C LEU A 24 2.95 -12.13 29.11
N ALA A 25 3.69 -11.06 29.38
CA ALA A 25 3.24 -9.70 29.10
C ALA A 25 3.02 -9.46 27.59
N GLU A 26 3.92 -9.96 26.74
CA GLU A 26 3.77 -9.88 25.28
C GLU A 26 2.58 -10.70 24.78
N ALA A 27 2.38 -11.91 25.33
CA ALA A 27 1.24 -12.74 25.00
C ALA A 27 -0.09 -12.10 25.41
N GLU A 28 -0.18 -11.51 26.60
CA GLU A 28 -1.35 -10.77 27.05
C GLU A 28 -1.60 -9.52 26.20
N ALA A 29 -0.56 -8.75 25.88
CA ALA A 29 -0.67 -7.60 24.99
C ALA A 29 -1.15 -8.00 23.59
N MET A 30 -0.63 -9.09 23.05
CA MET A 30 -1.05 -9.64 21.76
C MET A 30 -2.50 -10.14 21.80
N ARG A 31 -2.91 -10.80 22.89
CA ARG A 31 -4.29 -11.26 23.07
C ARG A 31 -5.26 -10.09 23.20
N ALA A 32 -4.91 -9.07 23.99
CA ALA A 32 -5.71 -7.86 24.13
C ALA A 32 -5.84 -7.10 22.80
N LYS A 33 -4.75 -7.05 22.02
CA LYS A 33 -4.78 -6.50 20.66
C LYS A 33 -5.68 -7.35 19.75
N ALA A 34 -5.58 -8.67 19.78
CA ALA A 34 -6.44 -9.55 18.98
C ALA A 34 -7.93 -9.42 19.36
N GLU A 35 -8.27 -9.34 20.65
CA GLU A 35 -9.63 -9.08 21.14
C GLU A 35 -10.14 -7.71 20.71
N ALA A 36 -9.30 -6.68 20.83
CA ALA A 36 -9.65 -5.35 20.33
C ALA A 36 -9.95 -5.43 18.82
N TRP A 37 -9.08 -6.08 18.03
CA TRP A 37 -9.26 -6.26 16.58
C TRP A 37 -10.48 -7.13 16.21
N GLY A 38 -10.87 -8.07 17.06
CA GLY A 38 -12.09 -8.85 16.90
C GLY A 38 -13.36 -8.03 17.22
N GLN A 39 -13.28 -7.12 18.19
CA GLN A 39 -14.36 -6.18 18.52
C GLN A 39 -14.44 -4.98 17.57
N TYR A 40 -13.33 -4.61 16.93
CA TYR A 40 -13.33 -3.77 15.73
C TYR A 40 -14.05 -4.54 14.62
N GLY A 41 -15.37 -4.39 14.54
CA GLY A 41 -16.17 -5.03 13.52
C GLY A 41 -15.57 -4.82 12.11
N ARG A 42 -15.85 -5.74 11.18
CA ARG A 42 -15.28 -5.75 9.83
C ARG A 42 -15.27 -4.38 9.12
N ALA A 43 -16.23 -3.51 9.42
CA ALA A 43 -16.31 -2.14 8.90
C ALA A 43 -15.19 -1.21 9.42
N ALA A 44 -14.80 -1.30 10.69
CA ALA A 44 -13.74 -0.45 11.27
C ALA A 44 -12.34 -0.85 10.76
N VAL A 45 -12.09 -2.14 10.58
CA VAL A 45 -10.84 -2.64 9.95
C VAL A 45 -10.78 -2.20 8.49
N THR A 46 -11.92 -2.24 7.79
CA THR A 46 -12.01 -1.77 6.40
C THR A 46 -11.75 -0.26 6.32
N GLN A 47 -12.31 0.55 7.21
CA GLN A 47 -12.07 1.99 7.26
C GLN A 47 -10.59 2.32 7.52
N LEU A 48 -9.94 1.62 8.45
CA LEU A 48 -8.51 1.81 8.74
C LEU A 48 -7.62 1.48 7.52
N ILE A 49 -7.95 0.41 6.81
CA ILE A 49 -7.24 0.04 5.58
C ILE A 49 -7.49 1.08 4.48
N VAL A 50 -8.73 1.55 4.31
CA VAL A 50 -9.09 2.58 3.32
C VAL A 50 -8.38 3.90 3.60
N GLU A 51 -8.19 4.28 4.87
CA GLU A 51 -7.43 5.48 5.25
C GLU A 51 -5.93 5.33 5.00
N LYS A 52 -5.38 4.12 5.11
CA LYS A 52 -3.95 3.83 4.88
C LYS A 52 -3.60 3.44 3.44
N LEU A 53 -4.60 3.09 2.63
CA LEU A 53 -4.43 2.72 1.23
C LEU A 53 -3.76 3.82 0.38
N PRO A 54 -4.08 5.12 0.53
CA PRO A 54 -3.44 6.18 -0.23
C PRO A 54 -1.94 6.29 0.04
N GLU A 55 -1.50 6.14 1.30
CA GLU A 55 -0.07 6.15 1.65
C GLU A 55 0.66 4.96 1.00
N ILE A 56 0.04 3.78 0.99
CA ILE A 56 0.61 2.57 0.37
C ILE A 56 0.73 2.77 -1.15
N VAL A 57 -0.33 3.24 -1.80
CA VAL A 57 -0.34 3.50 -3.25
C VAL A 57 0.65 4.58 -3.63
N ALA A 58 0.75 5.66 -2.86
CA ALA A 58 1.72 6.74 -3.12
C ALA A 58 3.17 6.23 -3.02
N ASN A 59 3.49 5.44 -2.00
CA ASN A 59 4.83 4.85 -1.85
C ASN A 59 5.15 3.83 -2.96
N ALA A 60 4.17 3.03 -3.37
CA ALA A 60 4.34 2.08 -4.49
C ALA A 60 4.50 2.82 -5.84
N ALA A 61 3.70 3.87 -6.07
CA ALA A 61 3.75 4.68 -7.27
C ALA A 61 5.07 5.47 -7.39
N LYS A 62 5.72 5.80 -6.27
CA LYS A 62 7.03 6.47 -6.24
C LYS A 62 8.12 5.68 -6.99
N SER A 63 8.07 4.35 -6.95
CA SER A 63 8.99 3.49 -7.71
C SER A 63 8.66 3.45 -9.21
N LEU A 64 7.42 3.76 -9.60
CA LEU A 64 7.00 3.84 -11.00
C LEU A 64 7.26 5.24 -11.58
N GLU A 65 7.22 6.29 -10.77
CA GLU A 65 7.50 7.68 -11.15
C GLU A 65 8.93 7.85 -11.70
N THR A 66 9.89 7.09 -11.16
CA THR A 66 11.29 7.11 -11.63
C THR A 66 11.51 6.33 -12.92
N THR A 67 10.54 5.51 -13.36
CA THR A 67 10.65 4.68 -14.56
C THR A 67 10.24 5.48 -15.80
N GLN A 68 11.18 6.28 -16.32
CA GLN A 68 10.96 7.09 -17.52
C GLN A 68 10.98 6.28 -18.84
N LYS A 69 11.47 5.03 -18.81
CA LYS A 69 11.66 4.22 -20.03
C LYS A 69 11.32 2.75 -19.77
N LEU A 70 10.08 2.39 -20.12
CA LEU A 70 9.61 1.01 -20.14
C LEU A 70 10.03 0.39 -21.48
N ILE A 71 11.09 -0.42 -21.50
CA ILE A 71 11.51 -1.16 -22.70
C ILE A 71 10.77 -2.50 -22.70
N ILE A 72 9.70 -2.56 -23.49
CA ILE A 72 8.91 -3.78 -23.66
C ILE A 72 9.64 -4.66 -24.68
N MET A 73 10.37 -5.66 -24.19
CA MET A 73 10.93 -6.72 -25.03
C MET A 73 9.95 -7.88 -25.09
N GLY A 74 9.22 -7.99 -26.21
CA GLY A 74 8.32 -9.09 -26.49
C GLY A 74 8.21 -9.34 -27.99
N GLU A 75 7.91 -10.58 -28.36
CA GLU A 75 7.88 -11.11 -29.74
C GLU A 75 6.92 -10.36 -30.69
N ARG A 76 6.02 -9.53 -30.14
CA ARG A 76 4.99 -8.79 -30.88
C ARG A 76 5.33 -7.33 -31.23
N GLY A 77 6.54 -6.86 -30.90
CA GLY A 77 7.11 -5.60 -31.39
C GLY A 77 6.35 -4.29 -31.05
N PRO A 78 6.96 -3.11 -31.28
CA PRO A 78 6.34 -1.80 -30.99
C PRO A 78 5.06 -1.51 -31.78
N SER A 79 4.86 -2.20 -32.90
CA SER A 79 3.79 -1.93 -33.87
C SER A 79 2.38 -2.17 -33.33
N GLN A 80 2.18 -3.17 -32.45
CA GLN A 80 0.88 -3.38 -31.80
C GLN A 80 0.57 -2.30 -30.77
N LEU A 81 1.57 -1.75 -30.08
CA LEU A 81 1.36 -0.63 -29.15
C LEU A 81 1.01 0.66 -29.87
N VAL A 82 1.64 0.95 -31.02
CA VAL A 82 1.26 2.10 -31.85
C VAL A 82 -0.19 1.96 -32.32
N GLY A 83 -0.60 0.77 -32.74
CA GLY A 83 -2.00 0.47 -33.05
C GLY A 83 -2.92 0.74 -31.86
N SER A 84 -2.62 0.17 -30.69
CA SER A 84 -3.41 0.40 -29.47
C SER A 84 -3.46 1.88 -29.06
N VAL A 85 -2.38 2.64 -29.22
CA VAL A 85 -2.36 4.08 -28.91
C VAL A 85 -3.22 4.86 -29.91
N VAL A 86 -3.20 4.49 -31.20
CA VAL A 86 -4.07 5.09 -32.22
C VAL A 86 -5.53 4.76 -31.95
N ASP A 87 -5.85 3.52 -31.56
CA ASP A 87 -7.20 3.09 -31.20
C ASP A 87 -7.70 3.80 -29.92
N ILE A 88 -6.83 3.95 -28.92
CA ILE A 88 -7.13 4.73 -27.71
C ILE A 88 -7.33 6.21 -28.07
N ALA A 89 -6.50 6.79 -28.93
CA ALA A 89 -6.66 8.18 -29.36
C ALA A 89 -7.94 8.39 -30.18
N ALA A 90 -8.37 7.41 -30.96
CA ALA A 90 -9.62 7.45 -31.73
C ALA A 90 -10.86 7.30 -30.83
N THR A 91 -10.77 6.51 -29.75
CA THR A 91 -11.89 6.24 -28.84
C THR A 91 -11.98 7.18 -27.65
N ALA A 92 -10.88 7.83 -27.27
CA ALA A 92 -10.83 8.77 -26.16
C ALA A 92 -11.87 9.90 -26.28
N PRO A 93 -12.13 10.48 -27.48
CA PRO A 93 -13.14 11.52 -27.57
C PRO A 93 -14.57 11.10 -27.32
N ALA A 94 -14.93 9.90 -27.78
CA ALA A 94 -16.23 9.32 -27.52
C ALA A 94 -16.41 8.98 -26.04
N LEU A 95 -15.36 8.49 -25.37
CA LEU A 95 -15.39 8.16 -23.94
C LEU A 95 -15.55 9.38 -23.05
N VAL A 96 -14.81 10.47 -23.32
CA VAL A 96 -14.95 11.72 -22.56
C VAL A 96 -16.36 12.30 -22.73
N LYS A 97 -16.90 12.28 -23.95
CA LYS A 97 -18.27 12.72 -24.22
C LYS A 97 -19.32 11.84 -23.55
N ALA A 98 -19.15 10.52 -23.55
CA ALA A 98 -20.08 9.59 -22.90
C ALA A 98 -20.10 9.73 -21.38
N LEU A 99 -18.95 10.00 -20.77
CA LEU A 99 -18.81 10.13 -19.31
C LEU A 99 -19.19 11.52 -18.77
N THR A 100 -18.94 12.58 -19.55
CA THR A 100 -19.10 13.96 -19.08
C THR A 100 -20.22 14.72 -19.80
N GLY A 101 -20.75 14.18 -20.90
CA GLY A 101 -21.72 14.86 -21.77
C GLY A 101 -21.16 16.02 -22.59
N MET A 102 -19.88 16.37 -22.42
CA MET A 102 -19.25 17.53 -23.03
C MET A 102 -18.32 17.13 -24.16
N ASP A 103 -18.31 17.92 -25.25
CA ASP A 103 -17.36 17.75 -26.34
C ASP A 103 -15.95 18.21 -25.94
N LEU A 104 -14.92 17.46 -26.35
CA LEU A 104 -13.52 17.77 -26.00
C LEU A 104 -13.06 19.16 -26.45
N SER A 105 -13.61 19.67 -27.54
CA SER A 105 -13.34 21.02 -28.01
C SER A 105 -13.86 22.08 -27.04
N GLU A 106 -14.98 21.83 -26.35
CA GLU A 106 -15.53 22.73 -25.34
C GLU A 106 -14.73 22.66 -24.03
N LEU A 107 -14.30 21.45 -23.64
CA LEU A 107 -13.40 21.25 -22.50
C LEU A 107 -12.05 21.93 -22.73
N ALA A 108 -11.47 21.80 -23.92
CA ALA A 108 -10.22 22.45 -24.29
C ALA A 108 -10.35 23.98 -24.32
N GLY A 109 -11.50 24.51 -24.77
CA GLY A 109 -11.82 25.93 -24.71
C GLY A 109 -11.88 26.44 -23.26
N LYS A 110 -12.64 25.74 -22.39
CA LYS A 110 -12.75 26.11 -20.97
C LYS A 110 -11.43 26.02 -20.21
N LEU A 111 -10.59 25.02 -20.51
CA LEU A 111 -9.26 24.91 -19.91
C LEU A 111 -8.33 26.06 -20.35
N LYS A 112 -8.45 26.53 -21.60
CA LYS A 112 -7.67 27.66 -22.11
C LYS A 112 -8.09 28.99 -21.48
N ASP A 113 -9.37 29.14 -21.13
CA ASP A 113 -9.89 30.32 -20.43
C ASP A 113 -9.54 30.31 -18.93
N ILE A 114 -9.34 29.14 -18.31
CA ILE A 114 -8.86 28.99 -16.93
C ILE A 114 -7.33 29.17 -16.82
N ALA A 115 -6.59 28.89 -17.90
CA ALA A 115 -5.13 29.02 -17.96
C ALA A 115 -4.64 30.43 -18.35
N LYS A 116 -5.55 31.39 -18.56
CA LYS A 116 -5.26 32.82 -18.74
C LYS A 116 -5.57 33.59 -17.46
#